data_AF-A0A522E7G8-F1
#
_entry.id   AF-A0A522E7G8-F1
#
_cell.length_a   1.000
_cell.length_b   1.000
_cell.length_c   1.000
_cell.angle_alpha   90.00
_cell.angle_beta   90.00
_cell.angle_gamma   90.00
#
_symmetry.space_group_name_H-M   'P 1'
#
loop_
_entity.id
_entity.type
_entity.pdbx_description
1 polymer ?
#
loop_
_entity_poly.entity_id
_entity_poly.type
_entity_poly.pdbx_seq_one_letter_code
_entity_poly.pdbx_strand_id
1 'polypeptide(L)'
;MEVQVVERTYDYPAKNTVREEWMRFLPPDLSHPNDFGLYLPGCENLEINGYLNKGMSARRLIGAEHDPSVIERVITNSGGIRLIRGSLLDAIHDCEWNNLPRLRFANLDFDGNQHTFLEEILALARIFPSIRGSYLGVTSYAARDKGALVQGIVNGCKFYSGLPTSSTFAHEYGHMLRRYEHLLHLIPRSEQGAHAHVQRELGLMWWIVLMLSVIDPLEGSRVSVFDQRFIDALEWTLGDLTGSVQAQLQDGNGTDRMIFLANRDLRNVLASRSVSWWVNDLRRLAYWSLNRQPMRTWYFRIVPVSPGQVETAQALLEQIWVLASRAPLVYVDSDGEQVVIQSR
;
A
#
# COMPACT_ATOMS: atom_id res chain seq x y z
N MET A 1 -28.23 19.05 22.70
CA MET A 1 -27.92 19.40 21.30
C MET A 1 -27.34 18.13 20.69
N GLU A 2 -28.16 17.38 19.97
CA GLU A 2 -27.70 16.16 19.30
C GLU A 2 -26.73 16.57 18.20
N VAL A 3 -25.50 16.07 18.27
CA VAL A 3 -24.55 16.17 17.17
C VAL A 3 -25.08 15.21 16.11
N GLN A 4 -25.82 15.73 15.12
CA GLN A 4 -26.02 15.01 13.88
C GLN A 4 -24.64 14.83 13.26
N VAL A 5 -24.10 13.61 13.40
CA VAL A 5 -23.02 13.13 12.56
C VAL A 5 -23.63 13.05 11.17
N VAL A 6 -23.37 14.05 10.33
CA VAL A 6 -23.67 13.96 8.91
C VAL A 6 -22.78 12.82 8.38
N GLU A 7 -23.39 11.66 8.15
CA GLU A 7 -22.75 10.53 7.49
C GLU A 7 -22.22 11.01 6.14
N ARG A 8 -20.94 10.72 5.90
CA ARG A 8 -20.21 11.18 4.73
C ARG A 8 -20.79 10.48 3.50
N THR A 9 -21.36 11.23 2.57
CA THR A 9 -21.63 10.75 1.21
C THR A 9 -20.30 10.47 0.54
N TYR A 10 -20.05 9.19 0.29
CA TYR A 10 -18.76 8.62 -0.11
C TYR A 10 -18.34 9.11 -1.50
N ASP A 11 -17.24 9.85 -1.56
CA ASP A 11 -16.58 10.20 -2.82
C ASP A 11 -15.06 10.12 -2.65
N TYR A 12 -14.60 9.09 -1.91
CA TYR A 12 -13.18 8.96 -1.62
C TYR A 12 -12.53 7.55 -1.76
N PRO A 13 -11.31 7.49 -2.36
CA PRO A 13 -10.69 8.57 -3.16
C PRO A 13 -11.64 8.91 -4.31
N ALA A 14 -11.32 9.89 -5.16
CA ALA A 14 -12.23 10.25 -6.24
C ALA A 14 -12.40 9.04 -7.19
N LYS A 15 -13.30 8.10 -6.84
CA LYS A 15 -13.64 6.93 -7.63
C LYS A 15 -14.32 7.39 -8.93
N ASN A 16 -14.83 8.63 -8.92
CA ASN A 16 -15.39 9.37 -10.04
C ASN A 16 -14.38 10.31 -10.71
N THR A 17 -13.09 9.98 -10.70
CA THR A 17 -12.08 10.63 -11.54
C THR A 17 -11.10 9.59 -12.07
N VAL A 18 -10.63 9.76 -13.30
CA VAL A 18 -9.61 8.87 -13.86
C VAL A 18 -8.29 9.12 -13.12
N ARG A 19 -7.73 8.08 -12.49
CA ARG A 19 -6.40 8.15 -11.89
C ARG A 19 -5.35 8.05 -13.00
N GLU A 20 -5.06 9.16 -13.67
CA GLU A 20 -4.15 9.19 -14.82
C GLU A 20 -2.75 8.64 -14.48
N GLU A 21 -2.19 9.03 -13.34
CA GLU A 21 -0.88 8.55 -12.91
C GLU A 21 -0.86 7.04 -12.66
N TRP A 22 -1.96 6.49 -12.15
CA TRP A 22 -2.12 5.04 -12.04
C TRP A 22 -2.15 4.38 -13.42
N MET A 23 -2.92 4.93 -14.37
CA MET A 23 -2.96 4.43 -15.76
C MET A 23 -1.57 4.49 -16.42
N ARG A 24 -0.80 5.56 -16.19
CA ARG A 24 0.57 5.70 -16.72
C ARG A 24 1.55 4.74 -16.06
N PHE A 25 1.36 4.42 -14.78
CA PHE A 25 2.21 3.48 -14.05
C PHE A 25 1.97 2.02 -14.47
N LEU A 26 0.73 1.65 -14.76
CA LEU A 26 0.38 0.33 -15.28
C LEU A 26 1.09 0.02 -16.59
N PRO A 27 1.40 -1.26 -16.87
CA PRO A 27 2.06 -1.64 -18.11
C PRO A 27 1.21 -1.24 -19.32
N PRO A 28 1.82 -1.00 -20.49
CA PRO A 28 1.09 -0.60 -21.69
C PRO A 28 0.23 -1.74 -22.25
N ASP A 29 0.59 -2.99 -21.95
CA ASP A 29 -0.11 -4.18 -22.43
C ASP A 29 -0.54 -5.09 -21.27
N LEU A 30 -1.85 -5.35 -21.23
CA LEU A 30 -2.59 -6.22 -20.30
C LEU A 30 -3.49 -7.19 -21.07
N SER A 31 -3.16 -7.50 -22.33
CA SER A 31 -3.96 -8.34 -23.23
C SER A 31 -3.93 -9.83 -22.91
N HIS A 32 -2.97 -10.30 -22.10
CA HIS A 32 -2.81 -11.72 -21.82
C HIS A 32 -4.03 -12.28 -21.08
N PRO A 33 -4.55 -13.47 -21.45
CA PRO A 33 -5.81 -14.01 -20.91
C PRO A 33 -5.82 -14.19 -19.39
N ASN A 34 -4.65 -14.39 -18.77
CA ASN A 34 -4.50 -14.52 -17.32
C ASN A 34 -4.21 -13.20 -16.59
N ASP A 35 -4.24 -12.06 -17.28
CA ASP A 35 -4.12 -10.76 -16.61
C ASP A 35 -5.48 -10.36 -16.05
N PHE A 36 -5.61 -10.48 -14.73
CA PHE A 36 -6.76 -10.01 -13.95
C PHE A 36 -6.37 -8.79 -13.12
N GLY A 37 -7.32 -7.87 -12.96
CA GLY A 37 -7.08 -6.62 -12.25
C GLY A 37 -8.14 -6.39 -11.19
N LEU A 38 -7.71 -5.99 -9.99
CA LEU A 38 -8.60 -5.56 -8.91
C LEU A 38 -8.51 -4.04 -8.75
N TYR A 39 -9.65 -3.36 -8.70
CA TYR A 39 -9.71 -1.93 -8.46
C TYR A 39 -11.02 -1.56 -7.77
N LEU A 40 -11.13 -0.30 -7.35
CA LEU A 40 -12.30 0.24 -6.67
C LEU A 40 -13.05 1.17 -7.64
N PRO A 41 -14.06 0.67 -8.38
CA PRO A 41 -14.79 1.47 -9.35
C PRO A 41 -15.66 2.52 -8.67
N GLY A 42 -15.75 3.71 -9.27
CA GLY A 42 -16.71 4.74 -8.84
C GLY A 42 -18.09 4.55 -9.41
N CYS A 43 -19.00 5.41 -8.98
CA CYS A 43 -20.35 5.49 -9.52
C CYS A 43 -20.36 5.58 -11.04
N GLU A 44 -19.45 6.35 -11.64
CA GLU A 44 -19.37 6.54 -13.10
C GLU A 44 -18.38 5.58 -13.79
N ASN A 45 -17.56 4.87 -13.01
CA ASN A 45 -16.55 3.94 -13.49
C ASN A 45 -15.67 4.49 -14.65
N LEU A 46 -15.20 5.73 -14.51
CA LEU A 46 -14.49 6.45 -15.58
C LEU A 46 -13.17 5.78 -16.00
N GLU A 47 -12.57 4.95 -15.14
CA GLU A 47 -11.30 4.28 -15.41
C GLU A 47 -11.40 3.11 -16.39
N ILE A 48 -12.61 2.59 -16.64
CA ILE A 48 -12.80 1.39 -17.47
C ILE A 48 -12.14 1.52 -18.84
N ASN A 49 -12.30 2.68 -19.49
CA ASN A 49 -11.71 2.92 -20.81
C ASN A 49 -10.17 2.89 -20.78
N GLY A 50 -9.55 3.33 -19.68
CA GLY A 50 -8.11 3.25 -19.49
C GLY A 50 -7.60 1.81 -19.48
N TYR A 51 -8.31 0.92 -18.79
CA TYR A 51 -7.99 -0.51 -18.78
C TYR A 51 -8.25 -1.18 -20.14
N LEU A 52 -9.36 -0.86 -20.80
CA LEU A 52 -9.70 -1.39 -22.12
C LEU A 52 -8.66 -1.01 -23.18
N ASN A 53 -8.17 0.24 -23.15
CA ASN A 53 -7.13 0.74 -24.06
C ASN A 53 -5.78 0.03 -23.86
N LYS A 54 -5.53 -0.53 -22.68
CA LYS A 54 -4.36 -1.38 -22.39
C LYS A 54 -4.57 -2.85 -22.78
N GLY A 55 -5.68 -3.17 -23.45
CA GLY A 55 -6.01 -4.52 -23.90
C GLY A 55 -6.66 -5.40 -22.83
N MET A 56 -7.02 -4.87 -21.66
CA MET A 56 -7.76 -5.62 -20.66
C MET A 56 -9.23 -5.73 -21.08
N SER A 57 -9.87 -6.89 -20.90
CA SER A 57 -11.31 -7.03 -21.13
C SER A 57 -12.06 -6.77 -19.83
N ALA A 58 -13.27 -6.21 -19.92
CA ALA A 58 -14.09 -5.93 -18.73
C ALA A 58 -14.26 -7.17 -17.84
N ARG A 59 -14.42 -8.36 -18.42
CA ARG A 59 -14.55 -9.64 -17.68
C ARG A 59 -13.33 -10.04 -16.84
N ARG A 60 -12.16 -9.42 -17.09
CA ARG A 60 -10.93 -9.63 -16.31
C ARG A 60 -10.69 -8.54 -15.26
N LEU A 61 -11.56 -7.54 -15.23
CA LEU A 61 -11.58 -6.51 -14.19
C LEU A 61 -12.53 -6.93 -13.09
N ILE A 62 -12.06 -6.79 -11.86
CA ILE A 62 -12.76 -7.10 -10.63
C ILE A 62 -12.90 -5.79 -9.86
N GLY A 63 -14.14 -5.40 -9.61
CA GLY A 63 -14.49 -4.27 -8.77
C GLY A 63 -14.97 -4.74 -7.40
N ALA A 64 -14.66 -4.00 -6.35
CA ALA A 64 -15.26 -4.19 -5.03
C ALA A 64 -15.93 -2.88 -4.57
N GLU A 65 -17.17 -2.98 -4.08
CA GLU A 65 -17.88 -1.85 -3.49
C GLU A 65 -18.72 -2.33 -2.31
N HIS A 66 -18.52 -1.72 -1.15
CA HIS A 66 -19.19 -2.08 0.10
C HIS A 66 -20.22 -1.04 0.53
N ASP A 67 -20.17 0.19 0.00
CA ASP A 67 -21.09 1.24 0.39
C ASP A 67 -22.49 1.00 -0.22
N PRO A 68 -23.51 0.70 0.61
CA PRO A 68 -24.85 0.42 0.13
C PRO A 68 -25.53 1.64 -0.53
N SER A 69 -25.07 2.86 -0.24
CA SER A 69 -25.65 4.08 -0.80
C SER A 69 -25.28 4.32 -2.27
N VAL A 70 -24.18 3.73 -2.74
CA VAL A 70 -23.67 3.91 -4.12
C VAL A 70 -23.66 2.61 -4.94
N ILE A 71 -23.72 1.44 -4.30
CA ILE A 71 -23.55 0.14 -4.98
C ILE A 71 -24.44 -0.06 -6.20
N GLU A 72 -25.71 0.36 -6.15
CA GLU A 72 -26.64 0.20 -7.28
C GLU A 72 -26.24 1.07 -8.48
N ARG A 73 -25.65 2.26 -8.24
CA ARG A 73 -25.12 3.11 -9.31
C ARG A 73 -23.87 2.50 -9.93
N VAL A 74 -22.98 1.95 -9.10
CA VAL A 74 -21.77 1.24 -9.55
C VAL A 74 -22.14 0.00 -10.38
N ILE A 75 -23.17 -0.75 -9.99
CA ILE A 75 -23.67 -1.90 -10.77
C ILE A 75 -24.17 -1.46 -12.15
N THR A 76 -24.99 -0.41 -12.18
CA THR A 76 -25.55 0.13 -13.42
C THR A 76 -24.44 0.56 -14.39
N ASN A 77 -23.36 1.13 -13.87
CA ASN A 77 -22.21 1.61 -14.64
C ASN A 77 -21.02 0.65 -14.65
N SER A 78 -21.21 -0.61 -14.26
CA SER A 78 -20.14 -1.60 -14.14
C SER A 78 -19.44 -1.87 -15.48
N GLY A 79 -20.08 -1.61 -16.61
CA GLY A 79 -19.48 -1.78 -17.93
C GLY A 79 -19.07 -3.23 -18.22
N GLY A 80 -19.74 -4.20 -17.59
CA GLY A 80 -19.49 -5.63 -17.76
C GLY A 80 -18.30 -6.17 -16.96
N ILE A 81 -17.78 -5.42 -15.99
CA ILE A 81 -16.81 -5.93 -15.01
C ILE A 81 -17.46 -6.92 -14.04
N ARG A 82 -16.63 -7.73 -13.38
CA ARG A 82 -17.06 -8.54 -12.24
C ARG A 82 -17.10 -7.64 -10.99
N LEU A 83 -18.29 -7.27 -10.53
CA LEU A 83 -18.45 -6.43 -9.34
C LEU A 83 -18.85 -7.28 -8.12
N ILE A 84 -18.09 -7.14 -7.04
CA ILE A 84 -18.33 -7.79 -5.75
C ILE A 84 -18.95 -6.77 -4.80
N ARG A 85 -20.13 -7.12 -4.26
CA ARG A 85 -20.80 -6.36 -3.20
C ARG A 85 -20.13 -6.72 -1.87
N GLY A 86 -19.23 -5.89 -1.38
CA GLY A 86 -18.48 -6.17 -0.16
C GLY A 86 -17.11 -5.48 -0.10
N SER A 87 -16.38 -5.83 0.95
CA SER A 87 -15.03 -5.38 1.24
C SER A 87 -13.99 -5.95 0.26
N LEU A 88 -12.75 -5.52 0.40
CA LEU A 88 -11.65 -6.13 -0.35
C LEU A 88 -11.50 -7.63 -0.02
N LEU A 89 -11.72 -8.01 1.24
CA LEU A 89 -11.67 -9.39 1.69
C LEU A 89 -12.71 -10.26 0.96
N ASP A 90 -13.92 -9.74 0.75
CA ASP A 90 -14.97 -10.42 0.00
C ASP A 90 -14.56 -10.62 -1.47
N ALA A 91 -13.94 -9.61 -2.08
CA ALA A 91 -13.40 -9.72 -3.43
C ALA A 91 -12.27 -10.75 -3.53
N ILE A 92 -11.42 -10.85 -2.51
CA ILE A 92 -10.35 -11.85 -2.44
C ILE A 92 -10.93 -13.25 -2.35
N HIS A 93 -11.85 -13.49 -1.41
CA HIS A 93 -12.53 -14.78 -1.27
C HIS A 93 -13.25 -15.20 -2.54
N ASP A 94 -13.90 -14.25 -3.23
CA ASP A 94 -14.53 -14.52 -4.51
C ASP A 94 -13.50 -14.91 -5.59
N CYS A 95 -12.34 -14.24 -5.66
CA CYS A 95 -11.26 -14.62 -6.56
C CYS A 95 -10.75 -16.05 -6.28
N GLU A 96 -10.56 -16.40 -5.01
CA GLU A 96 -10.13 -17.74 -4.58
C GLU A 96 -11.17 -18.80 -4.93
N TRP A 97 -12.44 -18.57 -4.57
CA TRP A 97 -13.56 -19.48 -4.81
C TRP A 97 -13.73 -19.78 -6.31
N ASN A 98 -13.54 -18.77 -7.15
CA ASN A 98 -13.65 -18.90 -8.60
C ASN A 98 -12.34 -19.33 -9.26
N ASN A 99 -11.32 -19.63 -8.45
CA ASN A 99 -9.99 -20.04 -8.87
C ASN A 99 -9.46 -19.10 -9.96
N LEU A 100 -9.55 -17.79 -9.77
CA LEU A 100 -9.04 -16.81 -10.73
C LEU A 100 -7.51 -16.78 -10.71
N PRO A 101 -6.83 -16.48 -11.84
CA PRO A 101 -5.39 -16.27 -11.84
C PRO A 101 -4.98 -15.17 -10.85
N ARG A 102 -3.75 -15.28 -10.33
CA ARG A 102 -3.16 -14.22 -9.51
C ARG A 102 -3.22 -12.88 -10.22
N LEU A 103 -3.57 -11.85 -9.48
CA LEU A 103 -3.82 -10.51 -9.96
C LEU A 103 -2.56 -9.90 -10.57
N ARG A 104 -2.72 -9.31 -11.76
CA ARG A 104 -1.70 -8.54 -12.47
C ARG A 104 -1.60 -7.11 -11.93
N PHE A 105 -2.69 -6.58 -11.40
CA PHE A 105 -2.66 -5.36 -10.62
C PHE A 105 -3.75 -5.33 -9.54
N ALA A 106 -3.50 -4.56 -8.50
CA ALA A 106 -4.48 -4.20 -7.49
C ALA A 106 -4.35 -2.70 -7.20
N ASN A 107 -5.45 -1.95 -7.26
CA ASN A 107 -5.49 -0.56 -6.82
C ASN A 107 -6.45 -0.43 -5.64
N LEU A 108 -5.87 -0.17 -4.48
CA LEU A 108 -6.53 -0.24 -3.19
C LEU A 108 -6.55 1.14 -2.56
N ASP A 109 -7.65 1.41 -1.90
CA ASP A 109 -7.86 2.64 -1.17
C ASP A 109 -8.22 2.30 0.26
N PHE A 110 -7.48 2.86 1.21
CA PHE A 110 -7.68 2.56 2.62
C PHE A 110 -8.33 3.72 3.30
N ASP A 111 -9.56 3.49 3.75
CA ASP A 111 -10.17 4.31 4.78
C ASP A 111 -9.28 4.26 6.01
N GLY A 112 -9.12 5.40 6.69
CA GLY A 112 -8.16 5.57 7.78
C GLY A 112 -8.34 4.65 8.99
N ASN A 113 -9.26 3.67 8.96
CA ASN A 113 -9.37 2.59 9.92
C ASN A 113 -8.33 1.51 9.63
N GLN A 114 -7.20 1.59 10.33
CA GLN A 114 -6.01 0.76 10.07
C GLN A 114 -6.14 -0.73 10.40
N HIS A 115 -7.14 -1.14 11.19
CA HIS A 115 -7.34 -2.55 11.53
C HIS A 115 -7.75 -3.38 10.31
N THR A 116 -8.61 -2.84 9.44
CA THR A 116 -9.01 -3.50 8.20
C THR A 116 -7.86 -3.51 7.19
N PHE A 117 -7.05 -2.44 7.15
CA PHE A 117 -5.95 -2.29 6.21
C PHE A 117 -4.91 -3.44 6.24
N LEU A 118 -4.48 -3.85 7.43
CA LEU A 118 -3.50 -4.93 7.57
C LEU A 118 -4.05 -6.27 7.07
N GLU A 119 -5.24 -6.62 7.55
CA GLU A 119 -5.90 -7.87 7.21
C GLU A 119 -6.16 -7.93 5.70
N GLU A 120 -6.56 -6.82 5.10
CA GLU A 120 -6.78 -6.66 3.67
C GLU A 120 -5.49 -6.79 2.84
N ILE A 121 -4.38 -6.16 3.24
CA ILE A 121 -3.07 -6.34 2.57
C ILE A 121 -2.61 -7.80 2.65
N LEU A 122 -2.71 -8.42 3.82
CA LEU A 122 -2.26 -9.79 4.00
C LEU A 122 -3.17 -10.76 3.24
N ALA A 123 -4.48 -10.54 3.23
CA ALA A 123 -5.41 -11.32 2.43
C ALA A 123 -5.13 -11.17 0.93
N LEU A 124 -4.84 -9.95 0.45
CA LEU A 124 -4.48 -9.70 -0.95
C LEU A 124 -3.28 -10.56 -1.37
N ALA A 125 -2.31 -10.76 -0.50
CA ALA A 125 -1.10 -11.56 -0.73
C ALA A 125 -1.40 -13.02 -1.15
N ARG A 126 -2.61 -13.52 -0.87
CA ARG A 126 -3.05 -14.85 -1.32
C ARG A 126 -3.30 -14.91 -2.82
N ILE A 127 -3.82 -13.84 -3.41
CA ILE A 127 -4.14 -13.79 -4.84
C ILE A 127 -3.24 -12.83 -5.62
N PHE A 128 -2.23 -12.25 -4.98
CA PHE A 128 -1.29 -11.29 -5.56
C PHE A 128 0.11 -11.58 -5.01
N PRO A 129 1.20 -11.45 -5.78
CA PRO A 129 1.28 -11.00 -7.18
C PRO A 129 1.23 -12.14 -8.21
N SER A 130 0.93 -11.80 -9.46
CA SER A 130 1.05 -12.66 -10.64
C SER A 130 2.49 -13.07 -10.95
N ILE A 131 2.65 -14.30 -11.46
CA ILE A 131 3.95 -14.85 -11.93
C ILE A 131 4.58 -14.04 -13.06
N ARG A 132 3.82 -13.19 -13.76
CA ARG A 132 4.33 -12.27 -14.79
C ARG A 132 4.84 -10.95 -14.20
N GLY A 133 4.83 -10.83 -12.87
CA GLY A 133 4.97 -9.57 -12.11
C GLY A 133 3.61 -8.92 -11.86
N SER A 134 3.56 -7.84 -11.09
CA SER A 134 2.33 -7.11 -10.77
C SER A 134 2.56 -5.66 -10.38
N TYR A 135 1.47 -4.91 -10.34
CA TYR A 135 1.45 -3.49 -10.01
C TYR A 135 0.47 -3.27 -8.88
N LEU A 136 0.94 -2.68 -7.78
CA LEU A 136 0.12 -2.38 -6.62
C LEU A 136 0.00 -0.86 -6.45
N GLY A 137 -1.22 -0.35 -6.45
CA GLY A 137 -1.55 0.99 -6.02
C GLY A 137 -2.16 0.96 -4.63
N VAL A 138 -1.64 1.79 -3.74
CA VAL A 138 -2.17 1.97 -2.39
C VAL A 138 -2.40 3.45 -2.19
N THR A 139 -3.64 3.85 -1.98
CA THR A 139 -4.01 5.22 -1.60
C THR A 139 -4.40 5.25 -0.14
N SER A 140 -3.85 6.21 0.60
CA SER A 140 -4.23 6.48 1.99
C SER A 140 -4.62 7.93 2.17
N TYR A 141 -5.56 8.15 3.08
CA TYR A 141 -5.86 9.48 3.60
C TYR A 141 -4.78 9.94 4.57
N ALA A 142 -4.66 11.24 4.71
CA ALA A 142 -4.16 11.82 5.94
C ALA A 142 -5.12 11.47 7.10
N ALA A 143 -5.03 10.24 7.63
CA ALA A 143 -5.79 9.77 8.78
C ALA A 143 -5.69 10.77 9.96
N ARG A 144 -6.82 11.03 10.62
CA ARG A 144 -6.98 12.10 11.61
C ARG A 144 -7.01 11.57 13.05
N ASP A 145 -6.91 10.26 13.23
CA ASP A 145 -7.01 9.58 14.50
C ASP A 145 -5.64 9.34 15.12
N LYS A 146 -5.59 9.45 16.46
CA LYS A 146 -4.36 9.23 17.23
C LYS A 146 -3.91 7.77 17.18
N GLY A 147 -4.84 6.82 17.03
CA GLY A 147 -4.54 5.39 16.92
C GLY A 147 -3.67 5.08 15.70
N ALA A 148 -4.05 5.63 14.54
CA ALA A 148 -3.31 5.48 13.30
C ALA A 148 -1.86 5.96 13.35
N LEU A 149 -1.60 7.03 14.10
CA LEU A 149 -0.25 7.56 14.27
C LEU A 149 0.60 6.63 15.12
N VAL A 150 0.05 6.11 16.22
CA VAL A 150 0.75 5.15 17.09
C VAL A 150 1.13 3.90 16.32
N GLN A 151 0.21 3.32 15.55
CA GLN A 151 0.51 2.15 14.73
C GLN A 151 1.50 2.47 13.61
N GLY A 152 1.41 3.65 13.00
CA GLY A 152 2.44 4.15 12.06
C GLY A 152 3.83 4.22 12.69
N ILE A 153 3.94 4.69 13.94
CA ILE A 153 5.20 4.73 14.71
C ILE A 153 5.72 3.32 14.98
N VAL A 154 4.86 2.42 15.47
CA VAL A 154 5.24 1.03 15.77
C VAL A 154 5.78 0.33 14.53
N ASN A 155 5.09 0.42 13.40
CA ASN A 155 5.51 -0.24 12.16
C ASN A 155 6.69 0.45 11.49
N GLY A 156 6.76 1.79 11.57
CA GLY A 156 7.95 2.52 11.15
C GLY A 156 9.18 2.15 11.96
N CYS A 157 9.02 1.90 13.26
CA CYS A 157 10.10 1.36 14.09
C CYS A 157 10.50 -0.03 13.64
N LYS A 158 9.56 -0.96 13.40
CA LYS A 158 9.85 -2.31 12.88
C LYS A 158 10.64 -2.27 11.56
N PHE A 159 10.21 -1.40 10.64
CA PHE A 159 10.93 -1.17 9.38
C PHE A 159 12.38 -0.75 9.63
N TYR A 160 12.57 0.26 10.47
CA TYR A 160 13.91 0.75 10.82
C TYR A 160 14.75 -0.33 11.52
N SER A 161 14.18 -1.04 12.49
CA SER A 161 14.85 -2.06 13.28
C SER A 161 15.40 -3.20 12.42
N GLY A 162 14.74 -3.49 11.30
CA GLY A 162 15.19 -4.47 10.32
C GLY A 162 16.38 -4.01 9.48
N LEU A 163 16.69 -2.71 9.38
CA LEU A 163 17.81 -2.23 8.57
C LEU A 163 19.18 -2.43 9.26
N PRO A 164 20.23 -2.82 8.53
CA PRO A 164 21.52 -3.15 9.13
C PRO A 164 22.41 -1.92 9.36
N THR A 165 22.19 -0.81 8.64
CA THR A 165 23.07 0.37 8.62
C THR A 165 22.38 1.62 9.17
N SER A 166 22.64 1.92 10.44
CA SER A 166 22.07 3.10 11.10
C SER A 166 22.55 4.43 10.49
N SER A 167 23.79 4.50 10.01
CA SER A 167 24.39 5.73 9.44
C SER A 167 23.83 6.08 8.06
N THR A 168 23.81 5.12 7.12
CA THR A 168 23.24 5.30 5.78
C THR A 168 21.75 5.58 5.86
N PHE A 169 21.02 4.83 6.70
CA PHE A 169 19.62 5.10 6.95
C PHE A 169 19.40 6.52 7.48
N ALA A 170 20.09 6.93 8.55
CA ALA A 170 19.88 8.25 9.14
C ALA A 170 20.14 9.38 8.14
N HIS A 171 21.14 9.22 7.27
CA HIS A 171 21.45 10.16 6.20
C HIS A 171 20.30 10.26 5.18
N GLU A 172 19.89 9.12 4.60
CA GLU A 172 18.81 9.06 3.60
C GLU A 172 17.44 9.46 4.18
N TYR A 173 17.22 9.15 5.46
CA TYR A 173 16.04 9.54 6.21
C TYR A 173 15.93 11.06 6.34
N GLY A 174 17.04 11.75 6.63
CA GLY A 174 17.07 13.22 6.65
C GLY A 174 16.73 13.86 5.30
N HIS A 175 17.17 13.26 4.19
CA HIS A 175 16.78 13.72 2.84
C HIS A 175 15.29 13.49 2.57
N MET A 176 14.77 12.35 2.99
CA MET A 176 13.33 12.06 2.89
C MET A 176 12.50 13.06 3.68
N LEU A 177 12.88 13.38 4.93
CA LEU A 177 12.21 14.39 5.75
C LEU A 177 12.15 15.74 5.05
N ARG A 178 13.26 16.23 4.50
CA ARG A 178 13.30 17.50 3.75
C ARG A 178 12.37 17.51 2.54
N ARG A 179 12.26 16.41 1.79
CA ARG A 179 11.30 16.31 0.67
C ARG A 179 9.87 16.42 1.17
N TYR A 180 9.56 15.78 2.30
CA TYR A 180 8.23 15.91 2.90
C TYR A 180 7.97 17.34 3.36
N GLU A 181 8.91 18.00 4.02
CA GLU A 181 8.82 19.41 4.42
C GLU A 181 8.50 20.31 3.22
N HIS A 182 9.21 20.14 2.10
CA HIS A 182 8.88 20.84 0.85
C HIS A 182 7.46 20.56 0.37
N LEU A 183 7.01 19.30 0.40
CA LEU A 183 5.63 18.96 0.03
C LEU A 183 4.60 19.63 0.94
N LEU A 184 4.90 19.85 2.23
CA LEU A 184 3.94 20.47 3.17
C LEU A 184 3.64 21.92 2.82
N HIS A 185 4.59 22.61 2.19
CA HIS A 185 4.38 23.96 1.70
C HIS A 185 3.42 23.99 0.49
N LEU A 186 3.33 22.89 -0.25
CA LEU A 186 2.47 22.77 -1.44
C LEU A 186 1.09 22.19 -1.09
N ILE A 187 1.03 21.29 -0.11
CA ILE A 187 -0.21 20.65 0.38
C ILE A 187 -0.23 20.77 1.90
N PRO A 188 -1.00 21.72 2.47
CA PRO A 188 -1.23 21.80 3.91
C PRO A 188 -1.61 20.45 4.53
N ARG A 189 -0.91 20.07 5.61
CA ARG A 189 -1.19 18.85 6.37
C ARG A 189 -2.56 18.92 7.04
N SER A 190 -3.30 17.80 7.03
CA SER A 190 -4.43 17.59 7.95
C SER A 190 -4.08 16.65 9.12
N GLU A 191 -2.79 16.32 9.30
CA GLU A 191 -2.33 15.32 10.27
C GLU A 191 -1.89 15.96 11.59
N GLN A 192 -2.15 15.29 12.72
CA GLN A 192 -1.65 15.71 14.03
C GLN A 192 -0.17 15.27 14.12
N GLY A 193 0.77 16.22 14.16
CA GLY A 193 2.19 15.93 14.46
C GLY A 193 3.21 16.23 13.35
N ALA A 194 4.45 16.49 13.77
CA ALA A 194 5.56 16.89 12.88
C ALA A 194 6.06 15.76 11.95
N HIS A 195 5.82 14.49 12.29
CA HIS A 195 6.36 13.34 11.54
C HIS A 195 5.31 12.31 11.09
N ALA A 196 4.02 12.58 11.33
CA ALA A 196 2.90 11.69 11.01
C ALA A 196 2.98 11.04 9.61
N HIS A 197 3.25 11.87 8.61
CA HIS A 197 3.39 11.47 7.21
C HIS A 197 4.52 10.47 6.97
N VAL A 198 5.67 10.67 7.63
CA VAL A 198 6.83 9.78 7.49
C VAL A 198 6.62 8.48 8.26
N GLN A 199 5.99 8.56 9.43
CA GLN A 199 5.59 7.36 10.18
C GLN A 199 4.67 6.47 9.33
N ARG A 200 3.71 7.07 8.61
CA ARG A 200 2.82 6.34 7.68
C ARG A 200 3.55 5.72 6.50
N GLU A 201 4.47 6.47 5.89
CA GLU A 201 5.29 5.94 4.79
C GLU A 201 6.08 4.71 5.22
N LEU A 202 6.84 4.83 6.32
CA LEU A 202 7.64 3.73 6.84
C LEU A 202 6.75 2.55 7.27
N GLY A 203 5.59 2.84 7.88
CA GLY A 203 4.62 1.83 8.27
C GLY A 203 4.02 1.09 7.07
N LEU A 204 3.64 1.79 6.00
CA LEU A 204 3.18 1.17 4.76
C LEU A 204 4.27 0.28 4.16
N MET A 205 5.50 0.79 4.05
CA MET A 205 6.62 0.02 3.51
C MET A 205 6.88 -1.25 4.31
N TRP A 206 6.77 -1.20 5.64
CA TRP A 206 6.82 -2.39 6.48
C TRP A 206 5.75 -3.42 6.09
N TRP A 207 4.52 -2.97 5.86
CA TRP A 207 3.46 -3.89 5.43
C TRP A 207 3.71 -4.50 4.07
N ILE A 208 4.30 -3.76 3.13
CA ILE A 208 4.70 -4.31 1.82
C ILE A 208 5.82 -5.34 1.98
N VAL A 209 6.83 -5.08 2.82
CA VAL A 209 7.88 -6.06 3.13
C VAL A 209 7.24 -7.32 3.72
N LEU A 210 6.38 -7.18 4.73
CA LEU A 210 5.72 -8.31 5.39
C LEU A 210 4.89 -9.12 4.40
N MET A 211 4.01 -8.45 3.64
CA MET A 211 3.14 -9.07 2.62
C MET A 211 3.94 -9.96 1.66
N LEU A 212 5.06 -9.46 1.15
CA LEU A 212 5.88 -10.19 0.17
C LEU A 212 6.80 -11.24 0.80
N SER A 213 7.10 -11.11 2.10
CA SER A 213 7.99 -12.04 2.81
C SER A 213 7.28 -13.29 3.30
N VAL A 214 5.99 -13.19 3.66
CA VAL A 214 5.23 -14.30 4.24
C VAL A 214 4.62 -15.24 3.20
N ILE A 215 4.64 -14.89 1.91
CA ILE A 215 4.01 -15.68 0.86
C ILE A 215 5.00 -16.53 0.07
N ASP A 216 4.57 -17.73 -0.30
CA ASP A 216 5.23 -18.61 -1.25
C ASP A 216 4.33 -18.97 -2.43
N PRO A 217 4.84 -18.92 -3.67
CA PRO A 217 4.12 -19.40 -4.82
C PRO A 217 4.04 -20.93 -4.74
N LEU A 218 2.84 -21.46 -4.61
CA LEU A 218 2.61 -22.89 -4.79
C LEU A 218 2.60 -23.20 -6.29
N GLU A 219 3.41 -24.17 -6.73
CA GLU A 219 3.50 -24.57 -8.14
C GLU A 219 2.14 -25.05 -8.66
N GLY A 220 1.76 -24.59 -9.85
CA GLY A 220 0.44 -24.89 -10.45
C GLY A 220 -0.76 -24.24 -9.75
N SER A 221 -0.55 -23.54 -8.63
CA SER A 221 -1.62 -22.88 -7.88
C SER A 221 -1.83 -21.43 -8.33
N ARG A 222 -3.10 -21.01 -8.31
CA ARG A 222 -3.49 -19.62 -8.53
C ARG A 222 -3.54 -18.80 -7.23
N VAL A 223 -3.25 -19.43 -6.10
CA VAL A 223 -3.12 -18.77 -4.79
C VAL A 223 -1.74 -19.00 -4.20
N SER A 224 -1.25 -18.05 -3.42
CA SER A 224 -0.04 -18.17 -2.60
C SER A 224 -0.39 -18.84 -1.27
N VAL A 225 0.59 -19.53 -0.69
CA VAL A 225 0.48 -20.06 0.68
C VAL A 225 1.32 -19.21 1.62
N PHE A 226 0.98 -19.22 2.91
CA PHE A 226 1.76 -18.52 3.92
C PHE A 226 2.83 -19.42 4.51
N ASP A 227 4.05 -18.90 4.64
CA ASP A 227 5.13 -19.55 5.38
C ASP A 227 4.86 -19.40 6.88
N GLN A 228 4.17 -20.40 7.43
CA GLN A 228 3.79 -20.40 8.84
C GLN A 228 5.02 -20.39 9.76
N ARG A 229 6.12 -21.05 9.39
CA ARG A 229 7.34 -21.09 10.23
C ARG A 229 7.97 -19.71 10.35
N PHE A 230 8.00 -18.96 9.26
CA PHE A 230 8.48 -17.59 9.27
C PHE A 230 7.56 -16.67 10.08
N ILE A 231 6.24 -16.84 9.96
CA ILE A 231 5.25 -16.10 10.76
C ILE A 231 5.46 -16.36 12.26
N ASP A 232 5.59 -17.63 12.66
CA ASP A 232 5.80 -18.02 14.05
C ASP A 232 7.11 -17.43 14.61
N ALA A 233 8.18 -17.42 13.81
CA ALA A 233 9.46 -16.81 14.20
C ALA A 233 9.39 -15.28 14.34
N LEU A 234 8.58 -14.63 13.50
CA LEU A 234 8.36 -13.19 13.56
C LEU A 234 7.51 -12.77 14.77
N GLU A 235 6.49 -13.56 15.14
CA GLU A 235 5.50 -13.19 16.14
C GLU A 235 6.14 -12.75 17.47
N TRP A 236 7.05 -13.56 18.00
CA TRP A 236 7.78 -13.24 19.23
C TRP A 236 8.53 -11.91 19.07
N THR A 237 9.35 -11.80 18.03
CA THR A 237 10.28 -10.66 17.82
C THR A 237 9.54 -9.35 17.62
N LEU A 238 8.41 -9.41 16.91
CA LEU A 238 7.56 -8.25 16.69
C LEU A 238 6.73 -7.89 17.92
N GLY A 239 6.34 -8.86 18.74
CA GLY A 239 5.64 -8.65 20.01
C GLY A 239 6.47 -7.82 20.98
N ASP A 240 7.71 -8.24 21.21
CA ASP A 240 8.65 -7.56 22.11
C ASP A 240 9.00 -6.15 21.66
N LEU A 241 9.24 -5.97 20.35
CA LEU A 241 9.44 -4.65 19.78
C LEU A 241 8.21 -3.76 19.94
N THR A 242 7.02 -4.31 19.70
CA THR A 242 5.76 -3.56 19.85
C THR A 242 5.58 -3.09 21.30
N GLY A 243 5.76 -3.99 22.27
CA GLY A 243 5.67 -3.65 23.69
C GLY A 243 6.69 -2.60 24.11
N SER A 244 7.95 -2.73 23.64
CA SER A 244 9.02 -1.76 23.93
C SER A 244 8.71 -0.36 23.39
N VAL A 245 8.20 -0.27 22.17
CA VAL A 245 7.83 1.02 21.56
C VAL A 245 6.62 1.63 22.27
N GLN A 246 5.61 0.82 22.61
CA GLN A 246 4.41 1.31 23.30
C GLN A 246 4.72 1.82 24.71
N ALA A 247 5.58 1.14 25.47
CA ALA A 247 6.03 1.62 26.78
C ALA A 247 6.71 3.00 26.66
N GLN A 248 7.61 3.18 25.70
CA GLN A 248 8.27 4.48 25.47
C GLN A 248 7.30 5.60 25.05
N LEU A 249 6.24 5.27 24.31
CA LEU A 249 5.19 6.21 23.95
C LEU A 249 4.27 6.58 25.12
N GLN A 250 4.12 5.71 26.11
CA GLN A 250 3.34 5.97 27.33
C GLN A 250 4.13 6.81 28.35
N ASP A 251 5.44 6.57 28.44
CA ASP A 251 6.34 7.30 29.37
C ASP A 251 6.71 8.71 28.87
N GLY A 252 6.62 8.97 27.56
CA GLY A 252 6.86 10.27 26.94
C GLY A 252 5.55 10.94 26.51
N ASN A 253 5.36 12.22 26.85
CA ASN A 253 4.18 13.03 26.49
C ASN A 253 3.99 13.30 24.97
N GLY A 254 4.12 12.33 24.05
CA GLY A 254 3.76 12.59 22.65
C GLY A 254 3.96 11.46 21.64
N THR A 255 3.01 11.40 20.70
CA THR A 255 3.04 10.62 19.44
C THR A 255 3.90 11.26 18.35
N ASP A 256 4.55 12.38 18.65
CA ASP A 256 5.28 13.17 17.66
C ASP A 256 6.74 12.72 17.51
N ARG A 257 7.21 11.76 18.32
CA ARG A 257 8.60 11.30 18.31
C ARG A 257 8.77 10.11 17.38
N MET A 258 9.83 10.16 16.57
CA MET A 258 10.33 8.99 15.84
C MET A 258 11.16 8.12 16.79
N ILE A 259 10.79 6.84 16.87
CA ILE A 259 11.46 5.86 17.72
C ILE A 259 12.36 5.01 16.83
N PHE A 260 13.65 5.00 17.16
CA PHE A 260 14.69 4.28 16.43
C PHE A 260 15.32 3.25 17.37
N LEU A 261 14.83 2.01 17.30
CA LEU A 261 15.39 0.89 18.04
C LEU A 261 16.10 -0.04 17.06
N ALA A 262 17.35 -0.38 17.32
CA ALA A 262 18.02 -1.43 16.54
C ALA A 262 17.68 -2.79 17.17
N ASN A 263 17.27 -3.76 16.35
CA ASN A 263 16.96 -5.11 16.82
C ASN A 263 17.66 -6.15 15.93
N ARG A 264 18.66 -6.82 16.51
CA ARG A 264 19.45 -7.82 15.79
C ARG A 264 18.65 -9.09 15.50
N ASP A 265 17.72 -9.46 16.37
CA ASP A 265 16.92 -10.67 16.23
C ASP A 265 15.95 -10.54 15.05
N LEU A 266 15.30 -9.38 14.90
CA LEU A 266 14.44 -9.09 13.76
C LEU A 266 15.21 -9.19 12.46
N ARG A 267 16.39 -8.56 12.40
CA ARG A 267 17.28 -8.66 11.24
C ARG A 267 17.64 -10.11 10.93
N ASN A 268 17.98 -10.91 11.94
CA ASN A 268 18.35 -12.32 11.75
C ASN A 268 17.18 -13.16 11.23
N VAL A 269 15.96 -12.93 11.74
CA VAL A 269 14.73 -13.57 11.25
C VAL A 269 14.44 -13.17 9.80
N LEU A 270 14.58 -11.90 9.45
CA LEU A 270 14.40 -11.44 8.06
C LEU A 270 15.48 -12.00 7.11
N ALA A 271 16.71 -12.15 7.59
CA ALA A 271 17.81 -12.69 6.79
C ALA A 271 17.69 -14.22 6.57
N SER A 272 16.95 -14.94 7.40
CA SER A 272 16.75 -16.39 7.24
C SER A 272 15.65 -16.76 6.26
N ARG A 273 14.78 -15.80 5.90
CA ARG A 273 13.66 -16.01 4.99
C ARG A 273 14.01 -15.59 3.57
N SER A 274 14.04 -16.55 2.64
CA SER A 274 14.07 -16.27 1.20
C SER A 274 12.71 -15.76 0.72
N VAL A 275 12.71 -14.83 -0.23
CA VAL A 275 11.50 -14.29 -0.84
C VAL A 275 11.36 -14.72 -2.30
N SER A 276 10.12 -14.84 -2.75
CA SER A 276 9.80 -15.20 -4.14
C SER A 276 9.51 -13.99 -5.03
N TRP A 277 9.36 -12.80 -4.41
CA TRP A 277 8.92 -11.58 -5.07
C TRP A 277 9.84 -10.42 -4.72
N TRP A 278 10.01 -9.53 -5.69
CA TRP A 278 10.93 -8.40 -5.60
C TRP A 278 10.25 -7.10 -6.01
N VAL A 279 10.52 -6.01 -5.29
CA VAL A 279 10.07 -4.67 -5.69
C VAL A 279 11.17 -4.00 -6.50
N ASN A 280 10.89 -3.65 -7.75
CA ASN A 280 11.88 -3.05 -8.65
C ASN A 280 11.58 -1.60 -9.06
N ASP A 281 10.38 -1.10 -8.81
CA ASP A 281 10.03 0.31 -9.01
C ASP A 281 9.05 0.77 -7.94
N LEU A 282 9.19 2.03 -7.53
CA LEU A 282 8.34 2.69 -6.54
C LEU A 282 8.11 4.14 -6.96
N ARG A 283 6.84 4.57 -6.99
CA ARG A 283 6.46 5.98 -7.18
C ARG A 283 5.57 6.47 -6.05
N ARG A 284 5.68 7.76 -5.75
CA ARG A 284 4.91 8.44 -4.70
C ARG A 284 4.21 9.66 -5.28
N LEU A 285 2.92 9.72 -5.03
CA LEU A 285 2.05 10.77 -5.50
C LEU A 285 1.32 11.40 -4.32
N ALA A 286 1.24 12.73 -4.32
CA ALA A 286 0.40 13.49 -3.42
C ALA A 286 -0.50 14.40 -4.25
N TYR A 287 -1.78 14.51 -3.90
CA TYR A 287 -2.75 15.30 -4.65
C TYR A 287 -3.94 15.68 -3.78
N TRP A 288 -4.82 16.55 -4.28
CA TRP A 288 -6.10 16.85 -3.65
C TRP A 288 -7.22 16.01 -4.25
N SER A 289 -8.01 15.38 -3.39
CA SER A 289 -9.26 14.74 -3.82
C SER A 289 -10.34 15.79 -4.16
N LEU A 290 -11.46 15.35 -4.75
CA LEU A 290 -12.54 16.24 -5.22
C LEU A 290 -13.10 17.17 -4.13
N ASN A 291 -13.36 16.67 -2.91
CA ASN A 291 -13.77 17.55 -1.79
C ASN A 291 -12.56 18.07 -0.96
N ARG A 292 -11.42 18.28 -1.63
CA ARG A 292 -10.22 18.94 -1.13
C ARG A 292 -9.64 18.27 0.13
N GLN A 293 -9.53 16.94 0.11
CA GLN A 293 -8.73 16.23 1.12
C GLN A 293 -7.35 15.89 0.54
N PRO A 294 -6.27 15.99 1.35
CA PRO A 294 -4.94 15.65 0.87
C PRO A 294 -4.82 14.13 0.79
N MET A 295 -4.44 13.64 -0.39
CA MET A 295 -4.30 12.22 -0.71
C MET A 295 -2.83 11.87 -0.87
N ARG A 296 -2.48 10.65 -0.49
CA ARG A 296 -1.16 10.07 -0.73
C ARG A 296 -1.32 8.70 -1.33
N THR A 297 -0.60 8.48 -2.42
CA THR A 297 -0.65 7.21 -3.14
C THR A 297 0.77 6.71 -3.39
N TRP A 298 0.95 5.41 -3.20
CA TRP A 298 2.17 4.69 -3.49
C TRP A 298 1.89 3.67 -4.59
N TYR A 299 2.77 3.64 -5.57
CA TYR A 299 2.74 2.66 -6.64
C TYR A 299 3.97 1.77 -6.57
N PHE A 300 3.76 0.46 -6.53
CA PHE A 300 4.82 -0.53 -6.47
C PHE A 300 4.77 -1.42 -7.71
N ARG A 301 5.93 -1.65 -8.33
CA ARG A 301 6.09 -2.70 -9.33
C ARG A 301 6.80 -3.88 -8.69
N ILE A 302 6.15 -5.03 -8.76
CA ILE A 302 6.57 -6.27 -8.14
C ILE A 302 6.86 -7.29 -9.25
N VAL A 303 7.96 -8.00 -9.15
CA VAL A 303 8.40 -9.01 -10.14
C VAL A 303 8.79 -10.29 -9.42
N PRO A 304 8.66 -11.47 -10.06
CA PRO A 304 9.23 -12.70 -9.50
C PRO A 304 10.75 -12.56 -9.36
N VAL A 305 11.31 -13.14 -8.31
CA VAL A 305 12.77 -13.28 -8.17
C VAL A 305 13.28 -14.21 -9.28
N SER A 306 14.41 -13.85 -9.90
CA SER A 306 14.97 -14.60 -11.02
C SER A 306 15.39 -16.01 -10.59
N PRO A 307 15.20 -17.04 -11.44
CA PRO A 307 15.69 -18.38 -11.16
C PRO A 307 17.20 -18.37 -10.86
N GLY A 308 17.60 -18.94 -9.72
CA GLY A 308 19.00 -19.00 -9.27
C GLY A 308 19.46 -17.80 -8.43
N GLN A 309 18.66 -16.75 -8.31
CA GLN A 309 18.89 -15.65 -7.37
C GLN A 309 18.22 -15.98 -6.03
N VAL A 310 18.94 -15.79 -4.93
CA VAL A 310 18.37 -15.94 -3.58
C VAL A 310 18.32 -14.57 -2.95
N GLU A 311 17.10 -14.01 -2.89
CA GLU A 311 16.83 -12.78 -2.17
C GLU A 311 16.19 -13.10 -0.83
N THR A 312 16.58 -12.37 0.21
CA THR A 312 16.02 -12.53 1.56
C THR A 312 15.00 -11.44 1.86
N ALA A 313 14.16 -11.64 2.88
CA ALA A 313 13.25 -10.60 3.36
C ALA A 313 14.03 -9.37 3.86
N GLN A 314 15.24 -9.59 4.38
CA GLN A 314 16.19 -8.52 4.72
C GLN A 314 16.61 -7.70 3.48
N ALA A 315 17.01 -8.38 2.40
CA ALA A 315 17.39 -7.72 1.16
C ALA A 315 16.21 -6.97 0.52
N LEU A 316 15.01 -7.55 0.59
CA LEU A 316 13.78 -6.91 0.14
C LEU A 316 13.48 -5.62 0.92
N LEU A 317 13.66 -5.64 2.25
CA LEU A 317 13.51 -4.47 3.11
C LEU A 317 14.48 -3.35 2.71
N GLU A 318 15.75 -3.69 2.50
CA GLU A 318 16.77 -2.74 2.03
C GLU A 318 16.43 -2.17 0.66
N GLN A 319 15.97 -3.01 -0.26
CA GLN A 319 15.56 -2.59 -1.60
C GLN A 319 14.38 -1.61 -1.55
N ILE A 320 13.35 -1.90 -0.75
CA ILE A 320 12.20 -1.00 -0.58
C ILE A 320 12.66 0.34 0.01
N TRP A 321 13.57 0.31 0.99
CA TRP A 321 14.15 1.53 1.56
C TRP A 321 14.90 2.36 0.51
N VAL A 322 15.79 1.73 -0.27
CA VAL A 322 16.56 2.39 -1.33
C VAL A 322 15.65 2.98 -2.41
N LEU A 323 14.62 2.23 -2.83
CA LEU A 323 13.64 2.74 -3.79
C LEU A 323 12.86 3.93 -3.22
N ALA A 324 12.38 3.85 -1.98
CA ALA A 324 11.66 4.94 -1.35
C ALA A 324 12.54 6.17 -1.08
N SER A 325 13.81 5.96 -0.72
CA SER A 325 14.74 7.07 -0.52
C SER A 325 15.09 7.76 -1.83
N ARG A 326 15.03 7.07 -2.98
CA ARG A 326 15.34 7.65 -4.30
C ARG A 326 14.13 8.08 -5.12
N ALA A 327 12.95 7.54 -4.86
CA ALA A 327 11.75 7.85 -5.62
C ALA A 327 11.46 9.37 -5.58
N PRO A 328 11.11 10.01 -6.70
CA PRO A 328 10.61 11.38 -6.64
C PRO A 328 9.30 11.43 -5.85
N LEU A 329 9.04 12.57 -5.21
CA LEU A 329 7.74 12.87 -4.63
C LEU A 329 7.01 13.81 -5.61
N VAL A 330 5.94 13.30 -6.23
CA VAL A 330 5.17 14.06 -7.23
C VAL A 330 3.95 14.66 -6.54
N TYR A 331 3.78 15.97 -6.70
CA TYR A 331 2.57 16.69 -6.32
C TYR A 331 1.73 17.01 -7.56
N VAL A 332 0.43 16.73 -7.52
CA VAL A 332 -0.55 17.18 -8.52
C VAL A 332 -1.50 18.16 -7.85
N ASP A 333 -1.58 19.37 -8.38
CA ASP A 333 -2.43 20.43 -7.84
C ASP A 333 -3.91 20.28 -8.29
N SER A 334 -4.74 21.28 -7.94
CA SER A 334 -6.16 21.25 -8.29
C SER A 334 -6.45 21.42 -9.78
N ASP A 335 -5.50 21.97 -10.54
CA ASP A 335 -5.63 22.21 -11.98
C ASP A 335 -5.01 21.06 -12.81
N GLY A 336 -4.36 20.10 -12.13
CA GLY A 336 -3.73 18.94 -12.73
C GLY A 336 -2.25 19.14 -13.06
N GLU A 337 -1.67 20.28 -12.68
CA GLU A 337 -0.26 20.58 -12.92
C GLU A 337 0.63 19.76 -11.98
N GLN A 338 1.79 19.33 -12.50
CA GLN A 338 2.69 18.42 -11.79
C GLN A 338 3.95 19.12 -11.30
N VAL A 339 4.23 19.01 -9.99
CA VAL A 339 5.47 19.45 -9.37
C VAL A 339 6.26 18.24 -8.88
N VAL A 340 7.47 18.05 -9.39
CA VAL A 340 8.33 16.91 -9.04
C VAL A 340 9.42 17.32 -8.06
N ILE A 341 9.41 16.76 -6.85
CA ILE A 341 10.43 16.99 -5.83
C ILE A 341 11.44 15.83 -5.86
N GLN A 342 12.66 16.12 -6.34
CA GLN A 342 13.78 15.17 -6.38
C GLN A 342 14.71 15.35 -5.18
N SER A 343 15.40 14.28 -4.77
CA SER A 343 16.57 14.41 -3.88
C SER A 343 17.78 14.82 -4.72
N ARG A 344 18.53 15.81 -4.26
CA ARG A 344 19.86 16.13 -4.80
C ARG A 344 20.90 15.13 -4.33
#